data_AF-A0A8W8I5K4-F1
#
_entry.id   AF-A0A8W8I5K4-F1
#
_cell.length_a   1.000
_cell.length_b   1.000
_cell.length_c   1.000
_cell.angle_alpha   90.00
_cell.angle_beta   90.00
_cell.angle_gamma   90.00
#
_symmetry.space_group_name_H-M   'P 1'
#
loop_
_entity.id
_entity.type
_entity.pdbx_description
1 polymer ?
#
loop_
_entity_poly.entity_id
_entity_poly.type
_entity_poly.pdbx_seq_one_letter_code
_entity_poly.pdbx_strand_id
1 'polypeptide(L)'
;NISQTFHFGALLASTAVFPGLCILGLNVSNWIRVFSQNGADLGPESVIQISAVSSIVGAWVGAFPIPLDWDRDWQEWPITCMVGNLLGYMTGLVISAIHLCVRYNQLRKHKVT
;
A
#
# COMPACT_ATOMS: atom_id res chain seq x y z
N ASN A 1 6.68 -24.43 -0.69
CA ASN A 1 6.77 -23.39 -1.74
C ASN A 1 5.42 -22.94 -2.29
N ILE A 2 4.59 -23.77 -2.95
CA ILE A 2 3.32 -23.30 -3.56
C ILE A 2 2.35 -22.66 -2.55
N SER A 3 2.09 -23.33 -1.43
CA SER A 3 1.19 -22.82 -0.38
C SER A 3 1.70 -21.50 0.24
N GLN A 4 3.00 -21.38 0.49
CA GLN A 4 3.59 -20.16 1.02
C GLN A 4 3.43 -18.98 0.05
N THR A 5 3.72 -19.18 -1.23
CA THR A 5 3.52 -18.16 -2.26
C THR A 5 2.05 -17.77 -2.40
N PHE A 6 1.14 -18.74 -2.30
CA PHE A 6 -0.29 -18.47 -2.30
C PHE A 6 -0.72 -17.60 -1.11
N HIS A 7 -0.29 -17.94 0.12
CA HIS A 7 -0.60 -17.14 1.31
C HIS A 7 -0.02 -15.73 1.24
N PHE A 8 1.23 -15.59 0.75
CA PHE A 8 1.83 -14.28 0.54
C PHE A 8 1.09 -13.47 -0.52
N GLY A 9 0.74 -14.08 -1.66
CA GLY A 9 -0.04 -13.43 -2.71
C GLY A 9 -1.42 -12.99 -2.22
N ALA A 10 -2.09 -13.82 -1.42
CA ALA A 10 -3.36 -13.47 -0.79
C ALA A 10 -3.19 -12.27 0.17
N LEU A 11 -2.17 -12.29 1.03
CA LEU A 11 -1.88 -11.18 1.94
C LEU A 11 -1.60 -9.86 1.19
N LEU A 12 -0.76 -9.91 0.16
CA LEU A 12 -0.41 -8.76 -0.68
C LEU A 12 -1.64 -8.21 -1.40
N ALA A 13 -2.50 -9.09 -1.94
CA ALA A 13 -3.76 -8.68 -2.56
C ALA A 13 -4.73 -8.07 -1.55
N SER A 14 -4.80 -8.61 -0.33
CA SER A 14 -5.62 -8.06 0.76
C SER A 14 -5.17 -6.68 1.20
N THR A 15 -3.87 -6.36 1.17
CA THR A 15 -3.40 -5.02 1.55
C THR A 15 -3.39 -4.02 0.39
N ALA A 16 -3.13 -4.48 -0.84
CA ALA A 16 -3.00 -3.60 -2.00
C ALA A 16 -4.31 -3.38 -2.79
N VAL A 17 -5.18 -4.40 -2.88
CA VAL A 17 -6.33 -4.38 -3.80
C VAL A 17 -7.65 -4.36 -3.07
N PHE A 18 -7.79 -5.13 -1.98
CA PHE A 18 -9.07 -5.27 -1.29
C PHE A 18 -9.68 -3.93 -0.81
N PRO A 19 -8.94 -3.00 -0.17
CA PRO A 19 -9.50 -1.70 0.23
C PRO A 19 -9.97 -0.87 -0.98
N GLY A 20 -9.20 -0.94 -2.07
CA GLY A 20 -9.56 -0.28 -3.34
C GLY A 20 -10.84 -0.86 -3.95
N LEU A 21 -11.04 -2.18 -3.88
CA LEU A 21 -12.29 -2.82 -4.34
C LEU A 21 -13.49 -2.35 -3.52
N CYS A 22 -13.35 -2.22 -2.20
CA CYS A 22 -14.43 -1.75 -1.34
C CYS A 22 -14.83 -0.29 -1.61
N ILE A 23 -13.88 0.56 -2.03
CA ILE A 23 -14.09 2.01 -2.19
C ILE A 23 -14.37 2.40 -3.65
N LEU A 24 -13.56 1.92 -4.60
CA LEU A 24 -13.66 2.27 -6.03
C LEU A 24 -14.62 1.35 -6.80
N GLY A 25 -14.94 0.17 -6.24
CA GLY A 25 -15.71 -0.87 -6.90
C GLY A 25 -14.95 -1.54 -8.06
N LEU A 26 -15.70 -2.16 -8.98
CA LEU A 26 -15.16 -2.90 -10.13
C LEU A 26 -14.93 -2.03 -11.38
N ASN A 27 -15.20 -0.73 -11.31
CA ASN A 27 -15.07 0.15 -12.47
C ASN A 27 -13.59 0.50 -12.74
N VAL A 28 -13.01 -0.15 -13.75
CA VAL A 28 -11.61 0.02 -14.16
C VAL A 28 -11.23 1.48 -14.42
N SER A 29 -12.15 2.31 -14.92
CA SER A 29 -11.89 3.74 -15.15
C SER A 29 -11.54 4.48 -13.85
N ASN A 30 -12.16 4.10 -12.72
CA ASN A 30 -11.84 4.69 -11.41
C ASN A 30 -10.43 4.30 -10.95
N TRP A 31 -10.03 3.04 -11.18
CA TRP A 31 -8.70 2.55 -10.85
C TRP A 31 -7.62 3.27 -11.66
N ILE A 32 -7.83 3.44 -12.97
CA ILE A 32 -6.91 4.18 -13.84
C ILE A 32 -6.79 5.64 -13.39
N ARG A 33 -7.92 6.29 -13.08
CA ARG A 33 -7.93 7.68 -12.57
C ARG A 33 -7.11 7.83 -11.30
N VAL A 34 -7.35 6.97 -10.31
CA VAL A 34 -6.69 7.05 -8.99
C VAL A 34 -5.20 6.70 -9.10
N PHE A 35 -4.84 5.59 -9.75
CA PHE A 35 -3.45 5.10 -9.74
C PHE A 35 -2.56 5.68 -10.84
N SER A 36 -3.12 6.13 -11.97
CA SER A 36 -2.32 6.58 -13.13
C SER A 36 -2.45 8.07 -13.43
N GLN A 37 -3.57 8.71 -13.10
CA GLN A 37 -3.84 10.10 -13.54
C GLN A 37 -3.72 11.13 -12.40
N ASN A 38 -3.20 10.72 -11.23
CA ASN A 38 -3.16 11.55 -10.01
C ASN A 38 -4.54 12.16 -9.67
N GLY A 39 -5.62 11.50 -10.09
CA GLY A 39 -6.98 12.00 -9.92
C GLY A 39 -7.60 11.57 -8.59
N ALA A 40 -6.81 11.14 -7.61
CA ALA A 40 -7.31 10.72 -6.31
C ALA A 40 -7.85 11.92 -5.54
N ASP A 41 -9.12 11.85 -5.17
CA ASP A 41 -9.75 12.92 -4.38
C ASP A 41 -9.23 12.96 -2.94
N LEU A 42 -9.39 14.13 -2.31
CA LEU A 42 -9.12 14.30 -0.89
C LEU A 42 -10.05 13.40 -0.07
N GLY A 43 -9.49 12.37 0.55
CA GLY A 43 -10.24 11.44 1.39
C GLY A 43 -9.83 10.00 1.11
N PRO A 44 -10.80 9.06 0.99
CA PRO A 44 -10.50 7.63 0.99
C PRO A 44 -9.66 7.19 -0.22
N GLU A 45 -9.82 7.82 -1.39
CA GLU A 45 -9.07 7.49 -2.61
C GLU A 45 -7.56 7.73 -2.44
N SER A 46 -7.19 8.85 -1.80
CA SER A 46 -5.77 9.13 -1.51
C SER A 46 -5.17 8.12 -0.53
N VAL A 47 -5.96 7.64 0.44
CA VAL A 47 -5.51 6.65 1.43
C VAL A 47 -5.26 5.31 0.75
N ILE A 48 -6.21 4.81 -0.05
CA ILE A 48 -6.05 3.52 -0.74
C ILE A 48 -4.86 3.54 -1.69
N GLN A 49 -4.63 4.64 -2.42
CA GLN A 49 -3.54 4.76 -3.38
C GLN A 49 -2.19 4.68 -2.66
N ILE A 50 -2.00 5.52 -1.64
CA ILE A 50 -0.75 5.60 -0.88
C ILE A 50 -0.50 4.28 -0.14
N SER A 51 -1.52 3.72 0.53
CA SER A 51 -1.36 2.45 1.27
C SER A 51 -1.05 1.27 0.36
N ALA A 52 -1.71 1.19 -0.82
CA ALA A 52 -1.48 0.10 -1.77
C ALA A 52 -0.07 0.15 -2.37
N VAL A 53 0.37 1.33 -2.82
CA VAL A 53 1.74 1.52 -3.34
C VAL A 53 2.77 1.21 -2.27
N SER A 54 2.59 1.72 -1.05
CA SER A 54 3.52 1.50 0.06
C SER A 54 3.60 0.02 0.46
N SER A 55 2.48 -0.70 0.41
CA SER A 55 2.40 -2.15 0.66
C SER A 55 3.23 -2.94 -0.37
N ILE A 56 3.05 -2.66 -1.66
CA ILE A 56 3.77 -3.33 -2.76
C ILE A 56 5.28 -3.04 -2.68
N VAL A 57 5.64 -1.77 -2.48
CA VAL A 57 7.04 -1.35 -2.33
C VAL A 57 7.66 -2.01 -1.10
N GLY A 58 6.95 -2.05 0.03
CA GLY A 58 7.41 -2.70 1.25
C GLY A 58 7.65 -4.19 1.04
N ALA A 59 6.75 -4.89 0.36
CA ALA A 59 6.92 -6.31 0.01
C ALA A 59 8.15 -6.53 -0.89
N TRP A 60 8.35 -5.65 -1.88
CA TRP A 60 9.50 -5.70 -2.79
C TRP A 60 10.83 -5.44 -2.08
N VAL A 61 10.91 -4.43 -1.21
CA VAL A 61 12.10 -4.18 -0.37
C VAL A 61 12.34 -5.35 0.58
N GLY A 62 11.28 -5.97 1.09
CA GLY A 62 11.35 -7.17 1.92
C GLY A 62 11.99 -8.38 1.22
N ALA A 63 12.14 -8.37 -0.10
CA ALA A 63 12.86 -9.43 -0.81
C ALA A 63 14.40 -9.28 -0.74
N PHE A 64 14.93 -8.11 -0.39
CA PHE A 64 16.37 -7.84 -0.37
C PHE A 64 17.18 -8.69 0.62
N PRO A 65 16.67 -9.03 1.82
CA PRO A 65 17.42 -9.87 2.75
C PRO A 65 17.58 -11.33 2.31
N ILE A 66 16.74 -11.81 1.37
CA ILE A 66 16.75 -13.20 0.88
C ILE A 66 18.09 -13.55 0.19
N PRO A 67 18.56 -12.82 -0.84
CA PRO A 67 19.82 -13.14 -1.52
C PRO A 67 21.07 -12.95 -0.66
N LEU A 68 20.97 -12.24 0.49
CA LEU A 68 22.09 -12.06 1.40
C LEU A 68 22.33 -13.30 2.28
N ASP A 69 21.32 -14.19 2.37
CA ASP A 69 21.33 -15.54 2.95
C ASP A 69 22.36 -15.72 4.09
N TRP A 70 22.05 -15.12 5.25
CA TRP A 70 22.84 -15.26 6.47
C TRP A 70 22.57 -16.59 7.20
N ASP A 71 22.01 -17.59 6.48
CA ASP A 71 21.55 -18.87 7.01
C ASP A 71 20.62 -18.71 8.23
N ARG A 72 19.69 -17.75 8.15
CA ARG A 72 18.70 -17.51 9.22
C ARG A 72 17.31 -17.85 8.74
N ASP A 73 16.58 -18.59 9.57
CA ASP A 73 15.18 -18.99 9.33
C ASP A 73 14.26 -17.80 8.99
N TRP A 74 14.56 -16.59 9.50
CA TRP A 74 13.76 -15.40 9.20
C TRP A 74 13.94 -14.86 7.77
N GLN A 75 15.00 -15.24 7.05
CA GLN A 75 15.25 -14.86 5.64
C GLN A 75 14.54 -15.77 4.64
N GLU A 76 13.93 -16.87 5.10
CA GLU A 76 13.25 -17.80 4.22
C GLU A 76 12.07 -17.13 3.50
N TRP A 77 11.92 -17.47 2.21
CA TRP A 77 10.76 -17.02 1.44
C TRP A 77 9.45 -17.57 2.05
N PRO A 78 8.39 -16.76 2.24
CA PRO A 78 8.22 -15.33 1.95
C PRO A 78 8.24 -14.44 3.22
N ILE A 79 8.87 -14.87 4.32
CA ILE A 79 8.73 -14.25 5.64
C ILE A 79 9.10 -12.76 5.60
N THR A 80 10.27 -12.43 5.04
CA THR A 80 10.73 -11.04 4.94
C THR A 80 9.84 -10.17 4.04
N CYS A 81 9.31 -10.75 2.95
CA CYS A 81 8.36 -10.09 2.06
C CYS A 81 7.01 -9.82 2.74
N MET A 82 6.51 -10.76 3.57
CA MET A 82 5.29 -10.58 4.35
C MET A 82 5.45 -9.48 5.40
N VAL A 83 6.59 -9.46 6.11
CA VAL A 83 6.91 -8.40 7.08
C VAL A 83 7.03 -7.05 6.36
N GLY A 84 7.76 -7.01 5.24
CA GLY A 84 7.88 -5.82 4.39
C GLY A 84 6.53 -5.31 3.90
N ASN A 85 5.63 -6.20 3.47
CA ASN A 85 4.28 -5.84 3.05
C ASN A 85 3.48 -5.16 4.17
N LEU A 86 3.48 -5.75 5.36
CA LEU A 86 2.74 -5.23 6.52
C LEU A 86 3.32 -3.89 7.01
N LEU A 87 4.65 -3.78 7.11
CA LEU A 87 5.33 -2.53 7.45
C LEU A 87 5.08 -1.44 6.41
N GLY A 88 5.14 -1.78 5.13
CA GLY A 88 4.82 -0.89 4.02
C GLY A 88 3.38 -0.40 4.06
N TYR A 89 2.43 -1.29 4.34
CA TYR A 89 1.02 -0.92 4.48
C TYR A 89 0.80 0.01 5.68
N MET A 90 1.36 -0.31 6.86
CA MET A 90 1.25 0.53 8.06
C MET A 90 1.87 1.92 7.87
N THR A 91 3.06 1.99 7.27
CA THR A 91 3.70 3.27 6.97
C THR A 91 2.90 4.06 5.94
N GLY A 92 2.34 3.39 4.91
CA GLY A 92 1.43 3.99 3.95
C GLY A 92 0.17 4.62 4.60
N LEU A 93 -0.42 3.96 5.60
CA LEU A 93 -1.54 4.52 6.36
C LEU A 93 -1.15 5.78 7.14
N VAL A 94 0.03 5.78 7.77
CA VAL A 94 0.56 6.96 8.48
C VAL A 94 0.81 8.12 7.51
N ILE A 95 1.47 7.84 6.38
CA ILE A 95 1.71 8.84 5.33
C ILE A 95 0.39 9.40 4.80
N SER A 96 -0.60 8.54 4.58
CA SER A 96 -1.94 8.95 4.12
C SER A 96 -2.62 9.89 5.11
N ALA A 97 -2.55 9.57 6.41
CA ALA A 97 -3.12 10.41 7.46
C ALA A 97 -2.44 11.79 7.51
N ILE A 98 -1.12 11.84 7.40
CA ILE A 98 -0.35 13.09 7.34
C ILE A 98 -0.74 13.87 6.07
N HIS A 99 -0.76 13.23 4.91
CA HIS A 99 -1.14 13.85 3.64
C HIS A 99 -2.54 14.45 3.69
N LEU A 100 -3.52 13.71 4.22
CA LEU A 100 -4.89 14.18 4.39
C LEU A 100 -4.95 15.39 5.34
N CYS A 101 -4.25 15.35 6.47
CA CYS A 101 -4.19 16.45 7.42
C CYS A 101 -3.60 17.72 6.79
N VAL A 102 -2.48 17.61 6.08
CA VAL A 102 -1.82 18.73 5.41
C VAL A 102 -2.74 19.35 4.36
N ARG A 103 -3.32 18.52 3.48
CA ARG A 103 -4.22 18.99 2.42
C ARG A 103 -5.50 19.61 2.96
N TYR A 104 -6.08 19.02 4.01
CA TYR A 104 -7.25 19.59 4.69
C TYR A 104 -6.95 20.98 5.24
N ASN A 105 -5.80 21.15 5.89
CA ASN A 105 -5.36 22.45 6.42
C ASN A 105 -5.15 23.49 5.31
N GLN A 106 -4.61 23.10 4.15
CA GLN A 106 -4.44 23.99 3.00
C GLN A 106 -5.79 24.48 2.45
N LEU A 107 -6.74 23.56 2.27
CA LEU A 107 -8.08 23.91 1.78
C LEU A 107 -8.84 24.79 2.77
N ARG A 108 -8.67 24.55 4.07
CA ARG A 108 -9.25 25.40 5.12
C ARG A 108 -8.70 26.83 5.02
N LYS A 109 -7.39 27.01 4.83
CA LYS A 109 -6.77 28.35 4.69
C LYS A 109 -7.34 29.10 3.48
N HIS A 110 -7.49 28.44 2.33
CA HIS A 110 -8.06 29.05 1.13
C HIS A 110 -9.52 29.50 1.25
N LYS A 111 -10.32 28.89 2.13
CA LYS A 111 -11.71 29.32 2.36
C LYS A 111 -11.83 30.55 3.26
N VAL A 112 -10.79 30.86 4.03
CA VAL A 112 -10.79 31.96 5.02
C VAL A 112 -10.25 33.26 4.42
N THR A 113 -9.45 33.17 3.36
CA THR A 113 -8.97 34.29 2.53
C THR A 113 -9.95 34.60 1.42
#